data_AF-A0A0D2CYS8-F1
#
_entry.id   AF-A0A0D2CYS8-F1
#
_cell.length_a   1.000
_cell.length_b   1.000
_cell.length_c   1.000
_cell.angle_alpha   90.00
_cell.angle_beta   90.00
_cell.angle_gamma   90.00
#
_symmetry.space_group_name_H-M   'P 1'
#
loop_
_entity.id
_entity.type
_entity.pdbx_description
1 polymer ?
#
loop_
_entity_poly.entity_id
_entity_poly.type
_entity_poly.pdbx_seq_one_letter_code
_entity_poly.pdbx_strand_id
1 'polypeptide(L)'
;MSIKNEKRSWKGLNPDEQIEAALEDGLSGDRSGIDGKPVYAELAESTKPGYEAMMEVWKAYERKYPGSDPRSMEVMKHFAEVVGRATPGRLDKEKALDKNKKRATVKTIRNKIRKFMSQWQRETHLTIPKDVHDSMAPYIKHVLRYKIPLSIEEKEPTYLTIENYVAMEEFLWLNDHHDYAHEASRVDCSALLKMHCYTSARLQEICKAKYKDLLCMVAWKDGEPEIKIRFKREHTKGMQDNPNKPKHPLYERLNPTPPLLVNGLLFLLAVIISAGAFKDYNTIEAVLDARPPPRRRFMIMEWADAVLDDPVFPEMSADGVTKKVKNESAWGTSVPIGRKGLAFQEGWDYMPLAAKR
;
A
#
# COMPACT_ATOMS: atom_id res chain seq x y z
N MET A 1 -17.00 -12.19 46.52
CA MET A 1 -16.04 -13.26 46.18
C MET A 1 -15.96 -13.34 44.67
N SER A 2 -14.84 -12.90 44.08
CA SER A 2 -14.62 -12.97 42.63
C SER A 2 -13.88 -14.26 42.34
N ILE A 3 -14.57 -15.24 41.72
CA ILE A 3 -13.96 -16.50 41.28
C ILE A 3 -13.13 -16.15 40.05
N LYS A 4 -11.81 -16.08 40.23
CA LYS A 4 -10.87 -16.10 39.12
C LYS A 4 -10.92 -17.50 38.53
N ASN A 5 -11.58 -17.69 37.38
CA ASN A 5 -11.39 -18.88 36.58
C ASN A 5 -9.93 -18.89 36.10
N GLU A 6 -9.10 -19.70 36.75
CA GLU A 6 -7.78 -20.05 36.23
C GLU A 6 -7.99 -20.78 34.90
N LYS A 7 -7.65 -20.12 33.79
CA LYS A 7 -7.73 -20.73 32.46
C LYS A 7 -6.83 -21.96 32.44
N ARG A 8 -7.44 -23.15 32.35
CA ARG A 8 -6.72 -24.42 32.15
C ARG A 8 -5.89 -24.33 30.87
N SER A 9 -4.60 -24.61 30.99
CA SER A 9 -3.69 -24.67 29.86
C SER A 9 -4.10 -25.80 28.92
N TRP A 10 -4.22 -25.49 27.63
CA TRP A 10 -4.50 -26.46 26.55
C TRP A 10 -3.46 -27.59 26.45
N LYS A 11 -2.25 -27.38 26.98
CA LYS A 11 -1.18 -28.39 26.95
C LYS A 11 -1.41 -29.46 28.01
N GLY A 12 -1.62 -30.71 27.57
CA GLY A 12 -1.67 -31.91 28.42
C GLY A 12 -3.07 -32.49 28.64
N LEU A 13 -4.12 -31.84 28.14
CA LEU A 13 -5.50 -32.35 28.18
C LEU A 13 -5.73 -33.37 27.07
N ASN A 14 -6.46 -34.44 27.37
CA ASN A 14 -6.97 -35.35 26.34
C ASN A 14 -8.10 -34.68 25.51
N PRO A 15 -8.49 -35.23 24.34
CA PRO A 15 -9.49 -34.58 23.47
C PRO A 15 -10.84 -34.29 24.14
N ASP A 16 -11.33 -35.17 25.01
CA ASP A 16 -12.62 -34.99 25.68
C ASP A 16 -12.53 -33.89 26.75
N GLU A 17 -11.44 -33.86 27.52
CA GLU A 17 -11.14 -32.80 28.47
C GLU A 17 -11.00 -31.42 27.80
N GLN A 18 -10.55 -31.37 26.56
CA GLN A 18 -10.50 -30.12 25.79
C GLN A 18 -11.90 -29.61 25.40
N ILE A 19 -12.83 -30.51 25.08
CA ILE A 19 -14.22 -30.15 24.77
C ILE A 19 -14.93 -29.68 26.03
N GLU A 20 -14.77 -30.38 27.15
CA GLU A 20 -15.33 -29.96 28.44
C GLU A 20 -14.78 -28.59 28.87
N ALA A 21 -13.47 -28.37 28.76
CA ALA A 21 -12.88 -27.07 29.04
C ALA A 21 -13.44 -25.95 28.13
N ALA A 22 -13.80 -26.26 26.88
CA ALA A 22 -14.44 -25.30 25.98
C ALA A 22 -15.89 -25.00 26.38
N LEU A 23 -16.66 -26.01 26.81
CA LEU A 23 -18.01 -25.83 27.36
C LEU A 23 -17.98 -25.00 28.64
N GLU A 24 -17.01 -25.26 29.54
CA GLU A 24 -16.76 -24.47 30.75
C GLU A 24 -16.39 -23.00 30.44
N ASP A 25 -15.63 -22.74 29.36
CA ASP A 25 -15.26 -21.38 28.91
C ASP A 25 -16.39 -20.69 28.11
N GLY A 26 -17.55 -21.33 27.97
CA GLY A 26 -18.77 -20.73 27.41
C GLY A 26 -19.13 -21.15 25.98
N LEU A 27 -18.56 -22.24 25.44
CA LEU A 27 -19.04 -22.83 24.20
C LEU A 27 -20.48 -23.31 24.37
N SER A 28 -21.39 -22.81 23.52
CA SER A 28 -22.78 -23.28 23.50
C SER A 28 -22.85 -24.73 23.02
N GLY A 29 -23.57 -25.58 23.76
CA GLY A 29 -23.97 -26.91 23.28
C GLY A 29 -24.98 -26.85 22.12
N ASP A 30 -25.70 -25.73 21.99
CA ASP A 30 -26.59 -25.46 20.87
C ASP A 30 -25.81 -24.86 19.69
N ARG A 31 -25.86 -25.56 18.56
CA ARG A 31 -25.25 -25.16 17.29
C ARG A 31 -26.20 -24.40 16.37
N SER A 32 -27.46 -24.18 16.77
CA SER A 32 -28.48 -23.50 15.95
C SER A 32 -28.08 -22.07 15.54
N GLY A 33 -27.25 -21.40 16.34
CA GLY A 33 -26.68 -20.08 16.05
C GLY A 33 -25.48 -20.08 15.09
N ILE A 34 -24.97 -21.25 14.68
CA ILE A 34 -23.85 -21.38 13.74
C ILE A 34 -24.43 -21.71 12.37
N ASP A 35 -24.42 -20.73 11.46
CA ASP A 35 -24.81 -20.98 10.08
C ASP A 35 -23.70 -21.67 9.29
N GLY A 36 -24.08 -22.45 8.26
CA GLY A 36 -23.14 -23.14 7.39
C GLY A 36 -22.55 -22.25 6.29
N LYS A 37 -22.70 -20.92 6.37
CA LYS A 37 -22.26 -20.03 5.30
C LYS A 37 -20.74 -19.86 5.35
N PRO A 38 -20.05 -19.83 4.21
CA PRO A 38 -18.63 -19.53 4.18
C PRO A 38 -18.34 -18.13 4.76
N VAL A 39 -17.39 -18.05 5.69
CA VAL A 39 -16.89 -16.79 6.23
C VAL A 39 -15.70 -16.34 5.38
N TYR A 40 -15.79 -15.14 4.83
CA TYR A 40 -14.73 -14.55 4.01
C TYR A 40 -14.06 -13.39 4.75
N ALA A 41 -12.73 -13.25 4.60
CA ALA A 41 -12.01 -12.06 5.05
C ALA A 41 -12.62 -10.80 4.45
N GLU A 42 -12.73 -9.73 5.24
CA GLU A 42 -13.29 -8.46 4.77
C GLU A 42 -12.44 -7.86 3.63
N LEU A 43 -13.11 -7.31 2.63
CA LEU A 43 -12.42 -6.60 1.54
C LEU A 43 -11.99 -5.22 2.02
N ALA A 44 -10.74 -4.85 1.76
CA ALA A 44 -10.27 -3.49 1.99
C ALA A 44 -11.13 -2.50 1.19
N GLU A 45 -11.45 -1.35 1.78
CA GLU A 45 -12.34 -0.34 1.20
C GLU A 45 -11.95 0.07 -0.22
N SER A 46 -10.65 0.28 -0.46
CA SER A 46 -10.10 0.64 -1.77
C SER A 46 -10.27 -0.45 -2.85
N THR A 47 -10.58 -1.69 -2.45
CA THR A 47 -10.77 -2.82 -3.36
C THR A 47 -12.24 -3.11 -3.69
N LYS A 48 -13.18 -2.71 -2.81
CA LYS A 48 -14.62 -2.96 -2.97
C LYS A 48 -15.17 -2.49 -4.32
N PRO A 49 -14.88 -1.25 -4.81
CA PRO A 49 -15.39 -0.79 -6.10
C PRO A 49 -15.00 -1.69 -7.28
N GLY A 50 -13.82 -2.31 -7.21
CA GLY A 50 -13.35 -3.21 -8.26
C GLY A 50 -14.04 -4.58 -8.27
N TYR A 51 -14.61 -5.02 -7.15
CA TYR A 51 -15.42 -6.23 -7.04
C TYR A 51 -16.86 -5.94 -7.48
N GLU A 52 -17.44 -4.85 -6.97
CA GLU A 52 -18.78 -4.36 -7.35
C GLU A 52 -18.89 -4.14 -8.86
N ALA A 53 -17.91 -3.47 -9.47
CA ALA A 53 -17.90 -3.26 -10.92
C ALA A 53 -17.92 -4.57 -11.73
N MET A 54 -17.32 -5.66 -11.20
CA MET A 54 -17.40 -6.97 -11.86
C MET A 54 -18.77 -7.63 -11.70
N MET A 55 -19.45 -7.39 -10.59
CA MET A 55 -20.84 -7.85 -10.41
C MET A 55 -21.82 -7.09 -11.29
N GLU A 56 -21.62 -5.79 -11.51
CA GLU A 56 -22.43 -5.04 -12.46
C GLU A 56 -22.27 -5.56 -13.90
N VAL A 57 -21.06 -5.97 -14.28
CA VAL A 57 -20.83 -6.66 -15.56
C VAL A 57 -21.54 -8.02 -15.60
N TRP A 58 -21.55 -8.77 -14.50
CA TRP A 58 -22.29 -10.03 -14.39
C TRP A 58 -23.80 -9.83 -14.52
N LYS A 59 -24.39 -8.87 -13.79
CA LYS A 59 -25.83 -8.53 -13.90
C LYS A 59 -26.20 -8.13 -15.33
N ALA A 60 -25.34 -7.36 -15.99
CA ALA A 60 -25.54 -7.00 -17.40
C ALA A 60 -25.46 -8.22 -18.34
N TYR A 61 -24.58 -9.17 -18.04
CA TYR A 61 -24.48 -10.44 -18.76
C TYR A 61 -25.73 -11.30 -18.56
N GLU A 62 -26.21 -11.46 -17.32
CA GLU A 62 -27.41 -12.24 -16.99
C GLU A 62 -28.68 -11.66 -17.64
N ARG A 63 -28.81 -10.33 -17.74
CA ARG A 63 -29.90 -9.69 -18.52
C ARG A 63 -29.90 -10.09 -19.99
N LYS A 64 -28.74 -10.36 -20.59
CA LYS A 64 -28.62 -10.81 -21.99
C LYS A 64 -28.71 -12.33 -22.14
N TYR A 65 -28.32 -13.07 -21.11
CA TYR A 65 -28.34 -14.53 -21.08
C TYR A 65 -29.04 -15.02 -19.79
N PRO A 66 -30.38 -14.92 -19.73
CA PRO A 66 -31.14 -15.27 -18.53
C PRO A 66 -30.92 -16.72 -18.10
N GLY A 67 -30.90 -16.98 -16.80
CA GLY A 67 -30.66 -18.31 -16.24
C GLY A 67 -29.19 -18.76 -16.26
N SER A 68 -28.27 -17.84 -16.54
CA SER A 68 -26.84 -18.11 -16.47
C SER A 68 -26.38 -18.41 -15.05
N ASP A 69 -25.67 -19.52 -14.85
CA ASP A 69 -25.09 -19.92 -13.57
C ASP A 69 -23.56 -20.01 -13.67
N PRO A 70 -22.79 -19.21 -12.91
CA PRO A 70 -21.33 -19.24 -12.96
C PRO A 70 -20.72 -20.53 -12.37
N ARG A 71 -21.53 -21.39 -11.74
CA ARG A 71 -21.14 -22.75 -11.37
C ARG A 71 -21.07 -23.69 -12.57
N SER A 72 -21.56 -23.29 -13.74
CA SER A 72 -21.37 -24.01 -14.99
C SER A 72 -20.07 -23.60 -15.67
N MET A 73 -19.28 -24.60 -16.09
CA MET A 73 -18.04 -24.39 -16.84
C MET A 73 -18.27 -23.61 -18.14
N GLU A 74 -19.36 -23.88 -18.85
CA GLU A 74 -19.67 -23.23 -20.12
C GLU A 74 -19.99 -21.75 -19.93
N VAL A 75 -20.84 -21.45 -18.95
CA VAL A 75 -21.22 -20.07 -18.60
C VAL A 75 -20.00 -19.28 -18.14
N MET A 76 -19.16 -19.86 -17.28
CA MET A 76 -17.96 -19.17 -16.79
C MET A 76 -16.95 -18.90 -17.91
N LYS A 77 -16.75 -19.84 -18.84
CA LYS A 77 -15.90 -19.65 -20.03
C LYS A 77 -16.45 -18.56 -20.94
N HIS A 78 -17.75 -18.58 -21.23
CA HIS A 78 -18.40 -17.57 -22.05
C HIS A 78 -18.35 -16.18 -21.42
N PHE A 79 -18.61 -16.09 -20.11
CA PHE A 79 -18.48 -14.84 -19.36
C PHE A 79 -17.04 -14.31 -19.40
N ALA A 80 -16.03 -15.17 -19.26
CA ALA A 80 -14.63 -14.77 -19.38
C ALA A 80 -14.28 -14.20 -20.77
N GLU A 81 -14.89 -14.73 -21.83
CA GLU A 81 -14.76 -14.16 -23.17
C GLU A 81 -15.41 -12.78 -23.29
N VAL A 82 -16.62 -12.60 -22.74
CA VAL A 82 -17.28 -11.28 -22.69
C VAL A 82 -16.39 -10.26 -21.99
N VAL A 83 -15.87 -10.61 -20.80
CA VAL A 83 -14.96 -9.74 -20.04
C VAL A 83 -13.67 -9.46 -20.82
N GLY A 84 -13.13 -10.47 -21.50
CA GLY A 84 -11.94 -10.34 -22.34
C GLY A 84 -12.13 -9.38 -23.50
N ARG A 85 -13.26 -9.50 -24.23
CA ARG A 85 -13.60 -8.65 -25.37
C ARG A 85 -13.95 -7.21 -24.96
N ALA A 86 -14.58 -7.04 -23.79
CA ALA A 86 -14.97 -5.73 -23.27
C ALA A 86 -13.83 -4.97 -22.58
N THR A 87 -12.72 -5.64 -22.24
CA THR A 87 -11.60 -5.00 -21.52
C THR A 87 -10.65 -4.32 -22.51
N PRO A 88 -10.48 -2.99 -22.46
CA PRO A 88 -9.50 -2.32 -23.29
C PRO A 88 -8.07 -2.66 -22.83
N GLY A 89 -7.17 -2.88 -23.79
CA GLY A 89 -5.75 -3.02 -23.50
C GLY A 89 -5.09 -1.70 -23.09
N ARG A 90 -3.99 -1.81 -22.34
CA ARG A 90 -3.13 -0.67 -21.95
C ARG A 90 -1.72 -0.71 -22.55
N LEU A 91 -1.33 -1.83 -23.18
CA LEU A 91 -0.01 -1.96 -23.83
C LEU A 91 0.02 -1.17 -25.15
N ASP A 92 1.19 -0.62 -25.47
CA ASP A 92 1.40 0.32 -26.57
C ASP A 92 1.05 -0.23 -27.94
N LYS A 93 0.59 0.68 -28.82
CA LYS A 93 0.07 0.39 -30.16
C LYS A 93 1.11 -0.21 -31.11
N GLU A 94 2.40 0.00 -30.86
CA GLU A 94 3.48 -0.41 -31.78
C GLU A 94 3.72 -1.91 -31.83
N LYS A 95 3.41 -2.66 -30.76
CA LYS A 95 3.53 -4.13 -30.71
C LYS A 95 2.21 -4.86 -30.96
N ALA A 96 1.12 -4.13 -31.13
CA ALA A 96 -0.18 -4.74 -31.41
C ALA A 96 -0.25 -5.18 -32.88
N LEU A 97 -0.51 -6.47 -33.11
CA LEU A 97 -0.81 -7.04 -34.44
C LEU A 97 -1.96 -6.32 -35.17
N ASP A 98 -2.81 -5.62 -34.42
CA ASP A 98 -3.83 -4.70 -34.93
C ASP A 98 -3.60 -3.33 -34.27
N LYS A 99 -3.03 -2.39 -35.04
CA LYS A 99 -2.72 -1.02 -34.57
C LYS A 99 -3.95 -0.26 -34.07
N ASN A 100 -5.15 -0.73 -34.39
CA ASN A 100 -6.42 -0.12 -34.00
C ASN A 100 -7.05 -0.73 -32.73
N LYS A 101 -6.52 -1.84 -32.19
CA LYS A 101 -7.08 -2.49 -30.98
C LYS A 101 -6.03 -2.76 -29.92
N LYS A 102 -6.06 -1.97 -28.84
CA LYS A 102 -5.26 -2.26 -27.63
C LYS A 102 -5.74 -3.57 -27.01
N ARG A 103 -4.85 -4.56 -26.86
CA ARG A 103 -5.16 -5.90 -26.35
C ARG A 103 -5.06 -5.97 -24.83
N ALA A 104 -6.08 -6.53 -24.18
CA ALA A 104 -6.00 -6.88 -22.76
C ALA A 104 -4.95 -7.97 -22.53
N THR A 105 -4.37 -8.00 -21.33
CA THR A 105 -3.40 -9.03 -20.95
C THR A 105 -4.08 -10.24 -20.30
N VAL A 106 -3.49 -11.42 -20.45
CA VAL A 106 -3.91 -12.65 -19.75
C VAL A 106 -4.05 -12.40 -18.25
N LYS A 107 -3.09 -11.68 -17.64
CA LYS A 107 -3.09 -11.31 -16.22
C LYS A 107 -4.30 -10.46 -15.83
N THR A 108 -4.64 -9.46 -16.65
CA THR A 108 -5.79 -8.58 -16.41
C THR A 108 -7.09 -9.36 -16.39
N ILE A 109 -7.30 -10.24 -17.38
CA ILE A 109 -8.53 -11.03 -17.48
C ILE A 109 -8.62 -12.03 -16.33
N ARG A 110 -7.53 -12.74 -16.00
CA ARG A 110 -7.47 -13.63 -14.83
C ARG A 110 -7.85 -12.91 -13.54
N ASN A 111 -7.33 -11.70 -13.31
CA ASN A 111 -7.65 -10.92 -12.13
C ASN A 111 -9.12 -10.50 -12.08
N LYS A 112 -9.70 -10.08 -13.21
CA LYS A 112 -11.12 -9.73 -13.30
C LYS A 112 -12.04 -10.92 -13.00
N ILE A 113 -11.74 -12.09 -13.58
CA ILE A 113 -12.53 -13.31 -13.35
C ILE A 113 -12.38 -13.81 -11.91
N ARG A 114 -11.18 -13.74 -11.32
CA ARG A 114 -11.00 -14.05 -9.90
C ARG A 114 -11.83 -13.14 -8.98
N LYS A 115 -11.84 -11.83 -9.25
CA LYS A 115 -12.66 -10.86 -8.50
C LYS A 115 -14.14 -11.18 -8.61
N PHE A 116 -14.63 -11.45 -9.83
CA PHE A 116 -16.00 -11.87 -10.06
C PHE A 116 -16.36 -13.11 -9.26
N MET A 117 -15.62 -14.21 -9.41
CA MET A 117 -15.90 -15.46 -8.68
C MET A 117 -15.95 -15.23 -7.17
N SER A 118 -14.98 -14.46 -6.64
CA SER A 118 -14.94 -14.13 -5.22
C SER A 118 -16.12 -13.28 -4.76
N GLN A 119 -16.54 -12.28 -5.55
CA GLN A 119 -17.69 -11.43 -5.20
C GLN A 119 -19.01 -12.19 -5.30
N TRP A 120 -19.18 -12.99 -6.35
CA TRP A 120 -20.39 -13.77 -6.56
C TRP A 120 -20.63 -14.76 -5.41
N GLN A 121 -19.59 -15.43 -4.93
CA GLN A 121 -19.70 -16.33 -3.77
C GLN A 121 -20.02 -15.58 -2.47
N ARG A 122 -19.50 -14.35 -2.30
CA ARG A 122 -19.81 -13.50 -1.14
C ARG A 122 -21.27 -13.06 -1.11
N GLU A 123 -21.83 -12.65 -2.26
CA GLU A 123 -23.21 -12.16 -2.37
C GLU A 123 -24.25 -13.29 -2.30
N THR A 124 -23.95 -14.44 -2.89
CA THR A 124 -24.90 -15.56 -2.97
C THR A 124 -24.79 -16.57 -1.83
N HIS A 125 -23.67 -16.54 -1.08
CA HIS A 125 -23.28 -17.58 -0.12
C HIS A 125 -23.18 -18.99 -0.74
N LEU A 126 -23.15 -19.10 -2.07
CA LEU A 126 -22.96 -20.33 -2.80
C LEU A 126 -21.48 -20.52 -3.16
N THR A 127 -21.09 -21.77 -3.40
CA THR A 127 -19.71 -22.11 -3.79
C THR A 127 -19.63 -22.44 -5.27
N ILE A 128 -18.67 -21.82 -5.96
CA ILE A 128 -18.31 -22.22 -7.32
C ILE A 128 -17.51 -23.52 -7.23
N PRO A 129 -17.91 -24.58 -7.96
CA PRO A 129 -17.18 -25.85 -7.97
C PRO A 129 -15.70 -25.66 -8.25
N LYS A 130 -14.85 -26.41 -7.55
CA LYS A 130 -13.40 -26.26 -7.60
C LYS A 130 -12.85 -26.50 -9.00
N ASP A 131 -13.40 -27.46 -9.72
CA ASP A 131 -13.07 -27.76 -11.11
C ASP A 131 -13.35 -26.56 -12.02
N VAL A 132 -14.48 -25.86 -11.86
CA VAL A 132 -14.78 -24.63 -12.60
C VAL A 132 -13.80 -23.52 -12.22
N HIS A 133 -13.64 -23.26 -10.93
CA HIS A 133 -12.76 -22.20 -10.43
C HIS A 133 -11.32 -22.37 -10.92
N ASP A 134 -10.74 -23.55 -10.74
CA ASP A 134 -9.34 -23.84 -11.05
C ASP A 134 -9.09 -23.94 -12.57
N SER A 135 -10.11 -24.30 -13.36
CA SER A 135 -10.03 -24.36 -14.82
C SER A 135 -9.99 -22.98 -15.50
N MET A 136 -10.41 -21.91 -14.83
CA MET A 136 -10.46 -20.59 -15.46
C MET A 136 -9.09 -20.01 -15.77
N ALA A 137 -8.10 -20.20 -14.90
CA ALA A 137 -6.75 -19.72 -15.17
C ALA A 137 -6.09 -20.41 -16.39
N PRO A 138 -6.11 -21.77 -16.50
CA PRO A 138 -5.69 -22.49 -17.69
C PRO A 138 -6.49 -22.10 -18.94
N TYR A 139 -7.82 -22.03 -18.86
CA TYR A 139 -8.66 -21.64 -19.99
C TYR A 139 -8.28 -20.26 -20.53
N ILE A 140 -8.12 -19.26 -19.64
CA ILE A 140 -7.75 -17.91 -20.06
C ILE A 140 -6.36 -17.89 -20.72
N LYS A 141 -5.40 -18.61 -20.14
CA LYS A 141 -4.00 -18.63 -20.60
C LYS A 141 -3.81 -19.41 -21.90
N HIS A 142 -4.48 -20.56 -22.05
CA HIS A 142 -4.19 -21.55 -23.09
C HIS A 142 -5.29 -21.68 -24.16
N VAL A 143 -6.49 -21.15 -23.94
CA VAL A 143 -7.59 -21.22 -24.91
C VAL A 143 -8.05 -19.82 -25.31
N LEU A 144 -8.54 -19.04 -24.34
CA LEU A 144 -9.11 -17.72 -24.59
C LEU A 144 -8.07 -16.75 -25.17
N ARG A 145 -6.81 -16.86 -24.70
CA ARG A 145 -5.68 -16.10 -25.22
C ARG A 145 -5.60 -16.17 -26.74
N TYR A 146 -5.75 -17.35 -27.34
CA TYR A 146 -5.63 -17.51 -28.79
C TYR A 146 -6.91 -17.13 -29.52
N LYS A 147 -8.08 -17.29 -28.88
CA LYS A 147 -9.39 -16.92 -29.44
C LYS A 147 -9.60 -15.40 -29.55
N ILE A 148 -9.19 -14.63 -28.54
CA ILE A 148 -9.35 -13.16 -28.48
C ILE A 148 -8.00 -12.45 -28.29
N PRO A 149 -7.03 -12.72 -29.19
CA PRO A 149 -5.57 -12.58 -29.02
C PRO A 149 -5.10 -11.75 -27.81
N LEU A 150 -5.11 -12.34 -26.61
CA LEU A 150 -4.68 -11.66 -25.38
C LEU A 150 -3.15 -11.56 -25.34
N SER A 151 -2.64 -10.44 -24.83
CA SER A 151 -1.19 -10.27 -24.64
C SER A 151 -0.69 -11.01 -23.41
N ILE A 152 0.51 -11.59 -23.51
CA ILE A 152 1.29 -12.10 -22.36
C ILE A 152 2.43 -11.17 -21.98
N GLU A 153 2.62 -10.09 -22.73
CA GLU A 153 3.64 -9.11 -22.42
C GLU A 153 3.34 -8.45 -21.09
N GLU A 154 4.38 -8.33 -20.27
CA GLU A 154 4.37 -7.48 -19.10
C GLU A 154 5.20 -6.25 -19.43
N LYS A 155 4.76 -5.08 -18.96
CA LYS A 155 5.58 -3.88 -19.04
C LYS A 155 6.81 -4.11 -18.16
N GLU A 156 7.99 -3.90 -18.71
CA GLU A 156 9.24 -3.95 -17.94
C GLU A 156 9.11 -3.02 -16.72
N PRO A 157 9.41 -3.52 -15.50
CA PRO A 157 9.39 -2.67 -14.32
C PRO A 157 10.29 -1.45 -14.54
N THR A 158 9.72 -0.27 -14.41
CA THR A 158 10.51 0.96 -14.45
C THR A 158 11.05 1.19 -13.05
N TYR A 159 12.38 1.19 -12.90
CA TYR A 159 13.05 1.49 -11.64
C TYR A 159 13.71 2.86 -11.71
N LEU A 160 13.77 3.51 -10.56
CA LEU A 160 14.52 4.74 -10.39
C LEU A 160 15.96 4.39 -10.07
N THR A 161 16.88 4.98 -10.83
CA THR A 161 18.31 4.92 -10.56
C THR A 161 18.75 6.12 -9.73
N ILE A 162 19.99 6.10 -9.26
CA ILE A 162 20.59 7.24 -8.55
C ILE A 162 20.64 8.46 -9.46
N GLU A 163 20.97 8.27 -10.74
CA GLU A 163 21.01 9.35 -11.74
C GLU A 163 19.63 9.97 -11.94
N ASN A 164 18.56 9.16 -11.96
CA ASN A 164 17.19 9.68 -12.01
C ASN A 164 16.93 10.57 -10.79
N TYR A 165 17.37 10.16 -9.61
CA TYR A 165 17.22 10.93 -8.37
C TYR A 165 17.95 12.26 -8.42
N VAL A 166 19.24 12.25 -8.78
CA VAL A 166 20.04 13.48 -8.91
C VAL A 166 19.37 14.43 -9.90
N ALA A 167 18.97 13.93 -11.07
CA ALA A 167 18.29 14.75 -12.07
C ALA A 167 16.97 15.33 -11.54
N MET A 168 16.16 14.54 -10.82
CA MET A 168 14.90 15.05 -10.24
C MET A 168 15.13 16.12 -9.18
N GLU A 169 16.17 15.99 -8.35
CA GLU A 169 16.54 17.00 -7.36
C GLU A 169 17.07 18.27 -8.03
N GLU A 170 17.89 18.15 -9.07
CA GLU A 170 18.35 19.29 -9.85
C GLU A 170 17.20 19.98 -10.59
N PHE A 171 16.27 19.22 -11.17
CA PHE A 171 15.06 19.79 -11.76
C PHE A 171 14.23 20.50 -10.69
N LEU A 172 14.06 19.87 -9.53
CA LEU A 172 13.27 20.44 -8.46
C LEU A 172 13.90 21.69 -7.89
N TRP A 173 15.23 21.82 -7.76
CA TRP A 173 15.87 22.97 -7.08
C TRP A 173 16.55 24.00 -7.98
N LEU A 174 17.05 23.59 -9.15
CA LEU A 174 17.84 24.45 -10.05
C LEU A 174 17.09 24.83 -11.32
N ASN A 175 16.33 23.90 -11.90
CA ASN A 175 15.70 24.06 -13.20
C ASN A 175 14.16 24.00 -13.12
N ASP A 176 13.60 24.46 -12.01
CA ASP A 176 12.16 24.45 -11.80
C ASP A 176 11.54 25.77 -12.27
N HIS A 177 10.56 25.68 -13.15
CA HIS A 177 9.78 26.81 -13.64
C HIS A 177 8.30 26.70 -13.21
N HIS A 178 7.99 25.79 -12.29
CA HIS A 178 6.64 25.59 -11.80
C HIS A 178 6.26 26.62 -10.74
N ASP A 179 5.05 27.16 -10.91
CA ASP A 179 4.44 28.05 -9.94
C ASP A 179 3.67 27.22 -8.91
N TYR A 180 4.30 26.97 -7.76
CA TYR A 180 3.66 26.24 -6.67
C TYR A 180 2.64 27.12 -5.99
N ALA A 181 1.47 26.57 -5.68
CA ALA A 181 0.49 27.26 -4.83
C ALA A 181 1.11 27.70 -3.48
N HIS A 182 2.07 26.91 -2.97
CA HIS A 182 2.86 27.25 -1.79
C HIS A 182 4.23 26.56 -1.85
N GLU A 183 5.32 27.29 -1.58
CA GLU A 183 6.71 26.80 -1.70
C GLU A 183 7.03 25.60 -0.80
N ALA A 184 6.31 25.43 0.31
CA ALA A 184 6.42 24.20 1.13
C ALA A 184 6.15 22.92 0.32
N SER A 185 5.37 23.00 -0.76
CA SER A 185 5.15 21.89 -1.68
C SER A 185 6.46 21.36 -2.26
N ARG A 186 7.41 22.24 -2.60
CA ARG A 186 8.72 21.88 -3.13
C ARG A 186 9.56 21.10 -2.12
N VAL A 187 9.55 21.55 -0.86
CA VAL A 187 10.20 20.88 0.28
C VAL A 187 9.58 19.50 0.54
N ASP A 188 8.25 19.41 0.54
CA ASP A 188 7.51 18.16 0.65
C ASP A 188 7.88 17.17 -0.45
N CYS A 189 7.99 17.64 -1.70
CA CYS A 189 8.34 16.80 -2.82
C CYS A 189 9.75 16.25 -2.69
N SER A 190 10.70 17.08 -2.27
CA SER A 190 12.03 16.64 -1.87
C SER A 190 11.97 15.57 -0.77
N ALA A 191 11.27 15.83 0.33
CA ALA A 191 11.16 14.87 1.43
C ALA A 191 10.57 13.54 0.95
N LEU A 192 9.48 13.55 0.19
CA LEU A 192 8.85 12.35 -0.39
C LEU A 192 9.82 11.58 -1.30
N LEU A 193 10.55 12.27 -2.18
CA LEU A 193 11.59 11.65 -3.00
C LEU A 193 12.60 10.91 -2.10
N LYS A 194 13.19 11.56 -1.09
CA LYS A 194 14.16 10.91 -0.19
C LYS A 194 13.53 9.75 0.58
N MET A 195 12.29 9.91 1.05
CA MET A 195 11.56 8.88 1.77
C MET A 195 11.47 7.58 0.96
N HIS A 196 11.13 7.66 -0.32
CA HIS A 196 11.11 6.48 -1.18
C HIS A 196 12.49 5.87 -1.38
N CYS A 197 13.47 6.71 -1.68
CA CYS A 197 14.83 6.30 -1.98
C CYS A 197 15.43 5.44 -0.86
N TYR A 198 15.26 5.91 0.38
CA TYR A 198 15.91 5.31 1.54
C TYR A 198 15.07 4.24 2.27
N THR A 199 13.75 4.21 2.09
CA THR A 199 12.89 3.26 2.81
C THR A 199 12.20 2.23 1.93
N SER A 200 12.22 2.42 0.61
CA SER A 200 11.43 1.64 -0.36
C SER A 200 9.94 1.54 -0.01
N ALA A 201 9.43 2.49 0.78
CA ALA A 201 8.01 2.55 1.14
C ALA A 201 7.17 2.96 -0.07
N ARG A 202 5.95 2.43 -0.17
CA ARG A 202 5.00 2.85 -1.20
C ARG A 202 4.51 4.28 -0.94
N LEU A 203 4.11 4.99 -1.99
CA LEU A 203 3.83 6.42 -1.92
C LEU A 203 2.64 6.64 -1.02
N GLN A 204 1.61 5.81 -1.21
CA GLN A 204 0.44 5.75 -0.36
C GLN A 204 0.77 5.51 1.13
N GLU A 205 1.84 4.77 1.44
CA GLU A 205 2.24 4.51 2.82
C GLU A 205 2.85 5.77 3.47
N ILE A 206 3.69 6.47 2.72
CA ILE A 206 4.36 7.69 3.19
C ILE A 206 3.37 8.84 3.27
N CYS A 207 2.55 9.07 2.23
CA CYS A 207 1.59 10.16 2.20
C CYS A 207 0.53 10.05 3.30
N LYS A 208 0.15 8.83 3.70
CA LYS A 208 -0.84 8.60 4.77
C LYS A 208 -0.26 8.61 6.18
N ALA A 209 1.06 8.70 6.32
CA ALA A 209 1.70 8.70 7.63
C ALA A 209 1.30 9.93 8.44
N LYS A 210 0.93 9.70 9.70
CA LYS A 210 0.70 10.73 10.71
C LYS A 210 1.88 10.81 11.65
N TYR A 211 2.00 11.88 12.43
CA TYR A 211 3.12 12.02 13.38
C TYR A 211 3.20 10.85 14.38
N LYS A 212 2.07 10.33 14.85
CA LYS A 212 2.04 9.13 15.72
C LYS A 212 2.62 7.86 15.06
N ASP A 213 2.72 7.85 13.73
CA ASP A 213 3.30 6.77 12.94
C ASP A 213 4.81 6.95 12.73
N LEU A 214 5.40 8.06 13.18
CA LEU A 214 6.84 8.29 13.13
C LEU A 214 7.46 8.13 14.51
N LEU A 215 8.74 7.74 14.52
CA LEU A 215 9.61 7.77 15.69
C LEU A 215 10.88 8.52 15.30
N CYS A 216 11.07 9.70 15.87
CA CYS A 216 12.33 10.44 15.77
C CYS A 216 13.19 10.11 16.98
N MET A 217 14.43 9.71 16.73
CA MET A 217 15.39 9.32 17.76
C MET A 217 16.67 10.11 17.57
N VAL A 218 17.26 10.54 18.67
CA VAL A 218 18.62 11.06 18.71
C VAL A 218 19.48 10.03 19.43
N ALA A 219 20.46 9.50 18.73
CA ALA A 219 21.46 8.59 19.26
C ALA A 219 22.80 9.33 19.38
N TRP A 220 23.55 9.04 20.44
CA TRP A 220 24.90 9.56 20.63
C TRP A 220 25.89 8.43 20.47
N LYS A 221 26.74 8.53 19.46
CA LYS A 221 27.75 7.52 19.14
C LYS A 221 29.08 8.21 18.92
N ASP A 222 30.12 7.71 19.59
CA ASP A 222 31.50 8.19 19.44
C ASP A 222 31.65 9.70 19.67
N GLY A 223 30.85 10.27 20.59
CA GLY A 223 30.88 11.69 20.94
C GLY A 223 30.07 12.60 20.01
N GLU A 224 29.37 12.04 19.02
CA GLU A 224 28.62 12.82 18.05
C GLU A 224 27.13 12.40 17.97
N PRO A 225 26.21 13.36 17.68
CA PRO A 225 24.80 13.06 17.50
C PRO A 225 24.52 12.41 16.14
N GLU A 226 23.53 11.53 16.14
CA GLU A 226 22.94 10.94 14.94
C GLU A 226 21.42 10.90 15.10
N ILE A 227 20.72 11.58 14.19
CA ILE A 227 19.26 11.53 14.10
C ILE A 227 18.84 10.30 13.30
N LYS A 228 17.79 9.62 13.79
CA LYS A 228 17.16 8.48 13.12
C LYS A 228 15.66 8.66 13.10
N ILE A 229 15.04 8.55 11.93
CA ILE A 229 13.59 8.59 11.80
C ILE A 229 13.08 7.24 11.30
N ARG A 230 12.13 6.66 12.01
CA ARG A 230 11.50 5.39 11.63
C ARG A 230 10.00 5.59 11.45
N PHE A 231 9.48 5.01 10.37
CA PHE A 231 8.04 4.90 10.13
C PHE A 231 7.52 3.58 10.70
N LYS A 232 6.40 3.65 11.43
CA LYS A 232 5.52 2.53 11.70
C LYS A 232 4.82 2.20 10.39
N ARG A 233 4.97 0.96 9.95
CA ARG A 233 4.49 0.45 8.66
C ARG A 233 2.99 0.13 8.71
N GLU A 234 2.18 1.03 9.28
CA GLU A 234 0.75 0.77 9.53
C GLU A 234 -0.07 0.70 8.24
N HIS A 235 0.37 1.40 7.20
CA HIS A 235 -0.30 1.43 5.90
C HIS A 235 0.34 0.48 4.87
N THR A 236 1.22 -0.44 5.30
CA THR A 236 1.84 -1.40 4.38
C THR A 236 0.81 -2.40 3.86
N LYS A 237 0.62 -2.39 2.54
CA LYS A 237 -0.33 -3.25 1.82
C LYS A 237 -0.12 -4.73 2.14
N GLY A 238 -1.18 -5.38 2.62
CA GLY A 238 -1.22 -6.83 2.88
C GLY A 238 -0.47 -7.26 4.14
N MET A 239 -0.11 -6.30 5.00
CA MET A 239 0.66 -6.53 6.22
C MET A 239 0.02 -5.86 7.44
N GLN A 240 -1.26 -5.47 7.34
CA GLN A 240 -1.96 -4.72 8.40
C GLN A 240 -1.91 -5.47 9.75
N ASP A 241 -2.25 -6.75 9.72
CA ASP A 241 -2.30 -7.63 10.89
C ASP A 241 -0.97 -8.38 11.14
N ASN A 242 0.06 -8.11 10.34
CA ASN A 242 1.34 -8.80 10.50
C ASN A 242 2.17 -8.11 11.60
N PRO A 243 2.55 -8.81 12.69
CA PRO A 243 3.40 -8.22 13.72
C PRO A 243 4.83 -7.95 13.23
N ASN A 244 5.29 -8.63 12.18
CA ASN A 244 6.64 -8.56 11.64
C ASN A 244 6.72 -7.66 10.40
N LYS A 245 6.26 -6.41 10.52
CA LYS A 245 6.37 -5.41 9.46
C LYS A 245 7.85 -4.99 9.22
N PRO A 246 8.25 -4.69 7.97
CA PRO A 246 9.61 -4.23 7.65
C PRO A 246 10.04 -3.02 8.48
N LYS A 247 11.31 -2.97 8.87
CA LYS A 247 11.87 -1.86 9.65
C LYS A 247 13.03 -1.27 8.87
N HIS A 248 12.77 -0.19 8.13
CA HIS A 248 13.79 0.57 7.42
C HIS A 248 13.86 1.98 8.01
N PRO A 249 14.56 2.16 9.15
CA PRO A 249 14.82 3.50 9.67
C PRO A 249 15.73 4.27 8.72
N LEU A 250 15.49 5.57 8.64
CA LEU A 250 16.35 6.55 8.00
C LEU A 250 17.47 6.94 8.96
N TYR A 251 18.68 6.97 8.44
CA TYR A 251 19.86 7.38 9.18
C TYR A 251 20.36 8.71 8.61
N GLU A 252 20.68 9.65 9.48
CA GLU A 252 21.34 10.90 9.11
C GLU A 252 22.70 10.65 8.49
N ARG A 253 23.46 9.73 9.10
CA ARG A 253 24.85 9.45 8.75
C ARG A 253 24.92 8.22 7.85
N LEU A 254 25.49 8.43 6.68
CA LEU A 254 25.97 7.36 5.82
C LEU A 254 27.49 7.47 5.71
N ASN A 255 28.16 6.35 5.45
CA ASN A 255 29.60 6.31 5.22
C ASN A 255 29.86 5.75 3.81
N PRO A 256 30.42 6.55 2.88
CA PRO A 256 30.86 7.94 3.03
C PRO A 256 29.69 8.92 3.25
N THR A 257 29.98 10.05 3.89
CA THR A 257 28.98 11.10 4.09
C THR A 257 28.54 11.66 2.74
N PRO A 258 27.24 11.62 2.43
CA PRO A 258 26.76 11.99 1.13
C PRO A 258 26.58 13.53 1.08
N PRO A 259 26.53 14.16 -0.11
CA PRO A 259 26.24 15.58 -0.22
C PRO A 259 24.97 15.98 0.55
N LEU A 260 24.92 17.20 1.10
CA LEU A 260 23.81 17.64 1.95
C LEU A 260 22.43 17.47 1.30
N LEU A 261 22.34 17.75 -0.02
CA LEU A 261 21.11 17.61 -0.82
C LEU A 261 20.54 16.18 -0.82
N VAL A 262 21.39 15.16 -0.70
CA VAL A 262 20.97 13.75 -0.71
C VAL A 262 20.80 13.18 0.69
N ASN A 263 20.99 13.98 1.74
CA ASN A 263 20.70 13.57 3.11
C ASN A 263 19.20 13.21 3.24
N GLY A 264 18.92 11.97 3.66
CA GLY A 264 17.56 11.44 3.73
C GLY A 264 16.65 12.11 4.76
N LEU A 265 17.22 12.85 5.72
CA LEU A 265 16.50 13.48 6.82
C LEU A 265 16.34 14.98 6.67
N LEU A 266 17.20 15.66 5.91
CA LEU A 266 17.24 17.14 5.85
C LEU A 266 15.86 17.76 5.59
N PHE A 267 15.22 17.38 4.49
CA PHE A 267 13.92 17.94 4.12
C PHE A 267 12.80 17.45 5.04
N LEU A 268 12.90 16.24 5.57
CA LEU A 268 11.91 15.71 6.50
C LEU A 268 11.96 16.44 7.85
N LEU A 269 13.16 16.76 8.37
CA LEU A 269 13.33 17.55 9.58
C LEU A 269 12.79 18.96 9.40
N ALA A 270 12.99 19.58 8.22
CA ALA A 270 12.40 20.87 7.91
C ALA A 270 10.86 20.82 7.97
N VAL A 271 10.24 19.78 7.40
CA VAL A 271 8.78 19.55 7.48
C VAL A 271 8.32 19.41 8.93
N ILE A 272 9.00 18.57 9.71
CA ILE A 272 8.65 18.31 11.12
C ILE A 272 8.76 19.58 11.99
N ILE A 273 9.86 20.33 11.84
CA ILE A 273 10.12 21.53 12.65
C ILE A 273 9.16 22.66 12.26
N SER A 274 8.93 22.89 10.96
CA SER A 274 7.99 23.91 10.50
C SER A 274 6.54 23.65 10.92
N ALA A 275 6.18 22.38 11.12
CA ALA A 275 4.88 22.00 11.68
C ALA A 275 4.78 22.19 13.21
N GLY A 276 5.87 22.56 13.89
CA GLY A 276 5.91 22.62 15.35
C GLY A 276 5.61 21.26 16.00
N ALA A 277 6.00 20.17 15.34
CA ALA A 277 5.50 18.85 15.70
C ALA A 277 6.17 18.22 16.93
N PHE A 278 7.37 18.68 17.29
CA PHE A 278 8.03 18.24 18.52
C PHE A 278 7.39 18.88 19.74
N LYS A 279 7.25 18.11 20.82
CA LYS A 279 6.68 18.59 22.08
C LYS A 279 7.55 19.62 22.78
N ASP A 280 8.86 19.35 22.86
CA ASP A 280 9.82 20.12 23.67
C ASP A 280 10.89 20.83 22.82
N TYR A 281 10.86 20.72 21.49
CA TYR A 281 11.94 21.16 20.59
C TYR A 281 11.41 22.08 19.48
N ASN A 282 11.39 23.38 19.76
CA ASN A 282 10.78 24.37 18.86
C ASN A 282 11.71 24.94 17.79
N THR A 283 13.02 24.66 17.86
CA THR A 283 14.01 25.16 16.89
C THR A 283 14.93 24.06 16.41
N ILE A 284 15.59 24.27 15.26
CA ILE A 284 16.56 23.34 14.72
C ILE A 284 17.74 23.15 15.68
N GLU A 285 18.20 24.22 16.33
CA GLU A 285 19.27 24.16 17.32
C GLU A 285 18.87 23.27 18.50
N ALA A 286 17.65 23.42 19.02
CA ALA A 286 17.15 22.57 20.09
C ALA A 286 17.09 21.09 19.70
N VAL A 287 16.70 20.79 18.45
CA VAL A 287 16.68 19.42 17.91
C VAL A 287 18.11 18.86 17.82
N LEU A 288 19.06 19.62 17.30
CA LEU A 288 20.47 19.20 17.14
C LEU A 288 21.21 19.13 18.49
N ASP A 289 20.79 19.94 19.47
CA ASP A 289 21.32 19.97 20.83
C ASP A 289 20.66 18.95 21.77
N ALA A 290 19.67 18.18 21.28
CA ALA A 290 19.07 17.12 22.06
C ALA A 290 20.12 16.07 22.48
N ARG A 291 20.06 15.68 23.76
CA ARG A 291 20.94 14.68 24.36
C ARG A 291 20.12 13.62 25.08
N PRO A 292 20.43 12.33 24.94
CA PRO A 292 19.78 11.29 25.71
C PRO A 292 20.05 11.48 27.21
N PRO A 293 19.11 11.08 28.08
CA PRO A 293 19.34 11.10 29.52
C PRO A 293 20.62 10.35 29.91
N PRO A 294 21.26 10.71 31.05
CA PRO A 294 22.44 10.01 31.53
C PRO A 294 22.23 8.49 31.54
N ARG A 295 23.24 7.74 31.07
CA ARG A 295 23.25 6.27 30.95
C ARG A 295 22.37 5.68 29.82
N ARG A 296 21.68 6.49 29.01
CA ARG A 296 21.03 6.03 27.78
C ARG A 296 21.86 6.40 26.56
N ARG A 297 21.89 5.51 25.56
CA ARG A 297 22.60 5.74 24.28
C ARG A 297 21.75 6.50 23.25
N PHE A 298 20.44 6.52 23.44
CA PHE A 298 19.49 7.19 22.57
C PHE A 298 18.29 7.68 23.38
N MET A 299 17.56 8.64 22.80
CA MET A 299 16.24 9.04 23.26
C MET A 299 15.28 9.14 22.07
N ILE A 300 14.00 8.98 22.34
CA ILE A 300 12.92 9.28 21.40
C ILE A 300 12.47 10.70 21.70
N MET A 301 12.36 11.53 20.67
CA MET A 301 11.79 12.87 20.78
C MET A 301 10.28 12.74 20.72
N GLU A 302 9.59 13.26 21.74
CA GLU A 302 8.13 13.20 21.80
C GLU A 302 7.49 14.16 20.80
N TRP A 303 6.39 13.71 20.18
CA TRP A 303 5.52 14.55 19.38
C TRP A 303 4.56 15.32 20.28
N ALA A 304 4.19 16.54 19.88
CA ALA A 304 3.16 17.30 20.58
C ALA A 304 1.80 16.60 20.43
N ASP A 305 1.02 16.55 21.51
CA ASP A 305 -0.28 15.84 21.53
C ASP A 305 -1.25 16.38 20.47
N ALA A 306 -1.18 17.69 20.20
CA ALA A 306 -2.03 18.37 19.23
C ALA A 306 -1.82 17.92 17.78
N VAL A 307 -0.66 17.34 17.44
CA VAL A 307 -0.31 16.97 16.05
C VAL A 307 -0.28 15.47 15.80
N LEU A 308 -0.50 14.63 16.83
CA LEU A 308 -0.35 13.17 16.71
C LEU A 308 -1.17 12.58 15.56
N ASP A 309 -2.36 13.13 15.32
CA ASP A 309 -3.28 12.70 14.28
C ASP A 309 -3.20 13.51 12.98
N ASP A 310 -2.38 14.55 12.94
CA ASP A 310 -2.15 15.36 11.75
C ASP A 310 -1.22 14.61 10.76
N PRO A 311 -1.42 14.78 9.44
CA PRO A 311 -0.56 14.17 8.44
C PRO A 311 0.85 14.78 8.47
N VAL A 312 1.86 13.93 8.27
CA VAL A 312 3.24 14.41 8.06
C VAL A 312 3.38 15.12 6.72
N PHE A 313 2.66 14.62 5.71
CA PHE A 313 2.59 15.23 4.38
C PHE A 313 1.15 15.69 4.11
N PRO A 314 0.79 16.93 4.48
CA PRO A 314 -0.52 17.50 4.22
C PRO A 314 -0.72 17.90 2.76
N GLU A 315 -1.98 18.09 2.35
CA GLU A 315 -2.30 18.89 1.16
C GLU A 315 -1.92 20.35 1.40
N MET A 316 -1.39 20.99 0.36
CA MET A 316 -0.99 22.40 0.37
C MET A 316 -2.02 23.23 -0.41
N SER A 317 -2.46 24.35 0.16
CA SER A 317 -3.24 25.39 -0.53
C SER A 317 -2.41 26.67 -0.65
N ALA A 318 -2.95 27.68 -1.36
CA ALA A 318 -2.33 29.00 -1.43
C ALA A 318 -2.20 29.66 -0.04
N ASP A 319 -3.11 29.35 0.87
CA ASP A 319 -3.11 29.85 2.25
C ASP A 319 -2.19 29.04 3.18
N GLY A 320 -1.51 28.01 2.66
CA GLY A 320 -0.53 27.20 3.38
C GLY A 320 -0.98 25.75 3.63
N VAL A 321 -0.51 25.21 4.76
CA VAL A 321 -0.70 23.81 5.13
C VAL A 321 -2.14 23.53 5.54
N THR A 322 -2.75 22.48 4.98
CA THR A 322 -4.08 22.01 5.42
C THR A 322 -3.97 20.83 6.39
N LYS A 323 -5.08 20.46 7.04
CA LYS A 323 -5.16 19.23 7.86
C LYS A 323 -5.46 17.96 7.05
N LYS A 324 -5.59 18.06 5.73
CA LYS A 324 -5.95 16.93 4.87
C LYS A 324 -4.70 16.15 4.48
N VAL A 325 -4.81 14.83 4.50
CA VAL A 325 -3.75 13.91 4.06
C VAL A 325 -3.49 14.14 2.57
N LYS A 326 -2.22 14.26 2.17
CA LYS A 326 -1.85 14.38 0.75
C LYS A 326 -2.32 13.15 -0.03
N ASN A 327 -3.09 13.39 -1.08
CA ASN A 327 -3.54 12.34 -1.98
C ASN A 327 -2.36 11.77 -2.80
N GLU A 328 -2.11 10.45 -2.73
CA GLU A 328 -1.05 9.78 -3.48
C GLU A 328 -1.16 9.99 -5.00
N SER A 329 -2.37 10.12 -5.54
CA SER A 329 -2.58 10.39 -6.97
C SER A 329 -2.38 11.85 -7.35
N ALA A 330 -2.46 12.76 -6.38
CA ALA A 330 -2.25 14.19 -6.61
C ALA A 330 -0.76 14.55 -6.64
N TRP A 331 0.11 13.72 -6.03
CA TRP A 331 1.56 13.94 -6.06
C TRP A 331 2.10 13.97 -7.50
N GLY A 332 1.69 13.01 -8.35
CA GLY A 332 2.11 12.98 -9.76
C GLY A 332 1.68 14.21 -10.58
N THR A 333 0.68 14.96 -10.10
CA THR A 333 0.20 16.21 -10.72
C THR A 333 0.73 17.48 -10.04
N SER A 334 1.16 17.39 -8.78
CA SER A 334 1.70 18.52 -8.00
C SER A 334 3.22 18.67 -8.12
N VAL A 335 3.89 17.76 -8.82
CA VAL A 335 5.32 17.85 -9.14
C VAL A 335 5.47 18.07 -10.64
N PRO A 336 6.23 19.09 -11.09
CA PRO A 336 6.37 19.45 -12.49
C PRO A 336 7.26 18.49 -13.30
N ILE A 337 7.25 17.19 -13.00
CA ILE A 337 8.09 16.20 -13.68
C ILE A 337 7.47 15.77 -15.04
N GLY A 338 6.31 16.32 -15.44
CA GLY A 338 5.68 16.05 -16.73
C GLY A 338 5.48 14.55 -16.98
N ARG A 339 5.71 14.06 -18.23
CA ARG A 339 5.63 12.61 -18.55
C ARG A 339 6.54 11.72 -17.69
N LYS A 340 7.61 12.27 -17.10
CA LYS A 340 8.50 11.53 -16.20
C LYS A 340 7.88 11.36 -14.79
N GLY A 341 6.96 12.24 -14.37
CA GLY A 341 6.27 12.16 -13.07
C GLY A 341 5.20 11.06 -13.05
N LEU A 342 4.53 10.87 -14.19
CA LEU A 342 3.67 9.70 -14.44
C LEU A 342 4.48 8.39 -14.46
N ALA A 343 5.64 8.37 -15.13
CA ALA A 343 6.54 7.21 -15.13
C ALA A 343 7.10 6.92 -13.73
N PHE A 344 7.26 7.95 -12.90
CA PHE A 344 7.68 7.83 -11.50
C PHE A 344 6.57 7.28 -10.60
N GLN A 345 5.33 7.76 -10.72
CA GLN A 345 4.19 7.20 -9.98
C GLN A 345 3.97 5.73 -10.37
N GLU A 346 4.09 5.42 -11.68
CA GLU A 346 4.07 4.03 -12.16
C GLU A 346 5.28 3.21 -11.68
N GLY A 347 6.48 3.79 -11.52
CA GLY A 347 7.66 3.10 -10.98
C GLY A 347 7.56 2.85 -9.46
N TRP A 348 7.07 3.84 -8.71
CA TRP A 348 6.92 3.80 -7.26
C TRP A 348 5.87 2.76 -6.84
N ASP A 349 4.73 2.68 -7.54
CA ASP A 349 3.68 1.70 -7.25
C ASP A 349 4.06 0.25 -7.62
N TYR A 350 5.02 0.07 -8.53
CA TYR A 350 5.41 -1.23 -9.09
C TYR A 350 6.82 -1.71 -8.70
N MET A 351 7.56 -0.98 -7.86
CA MET A 351 8.82 -1.51 -7.33
C MET A 351 8.55 -2.73 -6.44
N PRO A 352 9.09 -3.93 -6.78
CA PRO A 352 9.18 -4.99 -5.79
C PRO A 352 10.06 -4.50 -4.65
N LEU A 353 9.70 -4.87 -3.41
CA LEU A 353 10.63 -4.86 -2.28
C LEU A 353 11.74 -5.86 -2.63
N ALA A 354 12.72 -5.43 -3.42
CA ALA A 354 13.97 -6.15 -3.54
C ALA A 354 14.64 -6.01 -2.19
N ALA A 355 14.41 -7.00 -1.32
CA ALA A 355 15.24 -7.24 -0.16
C ALA A 355 16.67 -7.43 -0.68
N LYS A 356 17.43 -6.34 -0.78
CA LYS A 356 18.87 -6.41 -0.94
C LYS A 356 19.41 -6.97 0.37
N ARG A 357 20.03 -8.14 0.24
CA ARG A 357 20.84 -8.82 1.25
C ARG A 357 22.00 -7.95 1.70
#